data_AF-A0A3D2KH26-F1
#
_entry.id   AF-A0A3D2KH26-F1
#
_cell.length_a   1.000
_cell.length_b   1.000
_cell.length_c   1.000
_cell.angle_alpha   90.00
_cell.angle_beta   90.00
_cell.angle_gamma   90.00
#
_symmetry.space_group_name_H-M   'P 1'
#
loop_
_entity.id
_entity.type
_entity.pdbx_description
1 polymer ?
#
loop_
_entity_poly.entity_id
_entity_poly.type
_entity_poly.pdbx_seq_one_letter_code
_entity_poly.pdbx_strand_id
1 'polypeptide(L)'
;MSILVRYPEVASVTYCRDSHSLRLTFLLRESLSEERSAAWRSLLEKSVRAYTALTGRTVRLFDVQVKVKGTVTVIEMWRDVDSLTQGELSVVLSCAAETFGDRLVVDQVPHIEMDELAAQEEIIEEMLEDLRESRHQPSLIAFREEGRVLVYNQ
;
A
#
# COMPACT_ATOMS: atom_id res chain seq x y z
N MET A 1 -3.32 7.26 8.12
CA MET A 1 -3.44 6.53 9.42
C MET A 1 -4.31 5.29 9.26
N SER A 2 -5.53 5.43 8.75
CA SER A 2 -6.47 4.31 8.56
C SER A 2 -5.94 3.17 7.67
N ILE A 3 -5.24 3.47 6.56
CA ILE A 3 -4.60 2.43 5.72
C ILE A 3 -3.70 1.51 6.56
N LEU A 4 -2.85 2.07 7.42
CA LEU A 4 -1.98 1.24 8.26
C LEU A 4 -2.82 0.41 9.21
N VAL A 5 -3.77 1.02 9.94
CA VAL A 5 -4.65 0.30 10.89
C VAL A 5 -5.38 -0.87 10.22
N ARG A 6 -5.99 -0.64 9.05
CA ARG A 6 -6.78 -1.63 8.30
C ARG A 6 -5.92 -2.74 7.66
N TYR A 7 -4.67 -2.42 7.34
CA TYR A 7 -3.78 -3.28 6.55
C TYR A 7 -2.46 -3.52 7.30
N PRO A 8 -2.42 -4.53 8.19
CA PRO A 8 -1.22 -4.90 8.96
C PRO A 8 0.04 -5.14 8.13
N GLU A 9 -0.13 -5.60 6.88
CA GLU A 9 0.93 -5.96 5.95
C GLU A 9 1.69 -4.74 5.43
N VAL A 10 1.10 -3.55 5.51
CA VAL A 10 1.70 -2.31 5.05
C VAL A 10 2.61 -1.76 6.15
N ALA A 11 3.91 -1.70 5.87
CA ALA A 11 4.91 -1.18 6.81
C ALA A 11 4.90 0.35 6.88
N SER A 12 4.69 1.02 5.74
CA SER A 12 4.56 2.48 5.68
C SER A 12 3.73 2.94 4.49
N VAL A 13 3.16 4.13 4.65
CA VAL A 13 2.42 4.88 3.63
C VAL A 13 3.04 6.26 3.55
N THR A 14 3.47 6.68 2.37
CA THR A 14 3.95 8.05 2.13
C THR A 14 3.10 8.72 1.07
N TYR A 15 2.56 9.90 1.36
CA TYR A 15 2.02 10.79 0.34
C TYR A 15 3.13 11.68 -0.22
N CYS A 16 3.39 11.54 -1.52
CA CYS A 16 4.37 12.32 -2.26
C CYS A 16 3.65 13.43 -3.02
N ARG A 17 3.75 14.66 -2.50
CA ARG A 17 3.08 15.84 -3.08
C ARG A 17 3.49 16.10 -4.53
N ASP A 18 4.78 16.04 -4.83
CA ASP A 18 5.33 16.42 -6.15
C ASP A 18 4.79 15.54 -7.28
N SER A 19 4.63 14.25 -7.03
CA SER A 19 4.09 13.29 -8.00
C SER A 19 2.57 13.09 -7.85
N HIS A 20 1.97 13.68 -6.81
CA HIS A 20 0.59 13.47 -6.37
C HIS A 20 0.27 11.97 -6.31
N SER A 21 1.03 11.26 -5.46
CA SER A 21 0.99 9.81 -5.38
C SER A 21 1.12 9.28 -3.95
N LEU A 22 0.60 8.08 -3.72
CA LEU A 22 0.87 7.30 -2.52
C LEU A 22 1.96 6.26 -2.81
N ARG A 23 2.93 6.18 -1.90
CA ARG A 23 3.90 5.09 -1.82
C ARG A 23 3.51 4.16 -0.68
N LEU A 24 3.21 2.90 -0.99
CA LEU A 24 3.04 1.83 -0.02
C LEU A 24 4.34 1.03 0.09
N THR A 25 4.76 0.72 1.32
CA THR A 25 5.95 -0.11 1.55
C THR A 25 5.56 -1.42 2.23
N PHE A 26 6.06 -2.53 1.70
CA PHE A 26 5.99 -3.85 2.30
C PHE A 26 7.39 -4.33 2.68
N LEU A 27 7.46 -5.11 3.75
CA LEU A 27 8.70 -5.75 4.19
C LEU A 27 8.51 -7.26 4.16
N LEU A 28 9.50 -7.97 3.63
CA LEU A 28 9.55 -9.42 3.61
C LEU A 28 10.72 -9.92 4.44
N ARG A 29 10.50 -10.96 5.25
CA ARG A 29 11.54 -11.69 6.02
C ARG A 29 12.29 -12.72 5.14
N GLU A 30 12.40 -12.44 3.85
CA GLU A 30 13.16 -13.23 2.90
C GLU A 30 13.88 -12.33 1.89
N SER A 31 14.94 -12.87 1.29
CA SER A 31 15.57 -12.30 0.10
C SER A 31 14.87 -12.83 -1.15
N LEU A 32 14.25 -11.95 -1.95
CA LEU A 32 13.67 -12.34 -3.22
C LEU A 32 14.74 -12.44 -4.31
N SER A 33 14.71 -13.51 -5.10
CA SER A 33 15.47 -13.57 -6.34
C SER A 33 14.91 -12.58 -7.37
N GLU A 34 15.71 -12.19 -8.35
CA GLU A 34 15.25 -11.31 -9.43
C GLU A 34 14.07 -11.93 -10.20
N GLU A 35 14.10 -13.25 -10.44
CA GLU A 35 13.02 -13.97 -11.11
C GLU A 35 11.71 -13.90 -10.32
N ARG A 36 11.74 -14.15 -8.99
CA ARG A 36 10.55 -14.04 -8.15
C ARG A 36 10.04 -12.61 -8.06
N SER A 37 10.96 -11.65 -8.00
CA SER A 37 10.64 -10.22 -7.99
C SER A 37 9.94 -9.80 -9.29
N ALA A 38 10.46 -10.22 -10.45
CA ALA A 38 9.87 -9.96 -11.76
C ALA A 38 8.50 -10.65 -11.93
N ALA A 39 8.37 -11.90 -11.48
CA ALA A 39 7.11 -12.64 -11.53
C ALA A 39 6.01 -11.93 -10.70
N TRP A 40 6.35 -11.51 -9.47
CA TRP A 40 5.40 -10.82 -8.62
C TRP A 40 5.03 -9.43 -9.15
N ARG A 41 6.00 -8.64 -9.62
CA ARG A 41 5.72 -7.36 -10.31
C ARG A 41 4.74 -7.54 -11.46
N SER A 42 4.97 -8.56 -12.30
CA SER A 42 4.10 -8.86 -13.44
C SER A 42 2.69 -9.26 -13.00
N LEU A 43 2.57 -10.06 -11.94
CA LEU A 43 1.27 -10.42 -11.36
C LEU A 43 0.54 -9.17 -10.87
N LEU A 44 1.18 -8.36 -10.04
CA LEU A 44 0.59 -7.17 -9.45
C LEU A 44 0.13 -6.16 -10.52
N GLU A 45 0.99 -5.91 -11.51
CA GLU A 45 0.67 -5.02 -12.63
C GLU A 45 -0.55 -5.52 -13.43
N LYS A 46 -0.63 -6.84 -13.71
CA LYS A 46 -1.78 -7.44 -14.39
C LYS A 46 -3.06 -7.31 -13.55
N SER A 47 -2.97 -7.57 -12.25
CA SER A 47 -4.11 -7.47 -11.33
C SER A 47 -4.65 -6.04 -11.24
N VAL A 48 -3.77 -5.05 -11.07
CA VAL A 48 -4.16 -3.64 -11.02
C VAL A 48 -4.73 -3.20 -12.37
N ARG A 49 -4.10 -3.56 -13.49
CA ARG A 49 -4.62 -3.24 -14.83
C ARG A 49 -5.99 -3.85 -15.08
N ALA A 50 -6.22 -5.10 -14.63
CA ALA A 50 -7.52 -5.74 -14.75
C ALA A 50 -8.59 -4.99 -13.93
N TYR A 51 -8.27 -4.66 -12.67
CA TYR A 51 -9.17 -3.90 -11.80
C TYR A 51 -9.52 -2.51 -12.36
N THR A 52 -8.53 -1.76 -12.84
CA THR A 52 -8.75 -0.41 -13.36
C THR A 52 -9.52 -0.42 -14.67
N ALA A 53 -9.28 -1.42 -15.54
CA ALA A 53 -10.10 -1.63 -16.74
C ALA A 53 -11.56 -1.93 -16.40
N LEU A 54 -11.83 -2.79 -15.39
CA LEU A 54 -13.18 -3.12 -14.94
C LEU A 54 -13.90 -1.93 -14.31
N THR A 55 -13.16 -1.01 -13.68
CA THR A 55 -13.73 0.17 -13.00
C THR A 55 -13.68 1.44 -13.84
N GLY A 56 -13.20 1.38 -15.08
CA GLY A 56 -13.15 2.52 -15.99
C GLY A 56 -12.19 3.63 -15.56
N ARG A 57 -11.12 3.29 -14.82
CA ARG A 57 -10.14 4.25 -14.29
C ARG A 57 -8.88 4.31 -15.14
N THR A 58 -8.38 5.52 -15.37
CA THR A 58 -7.12 5.76 -16.09
C THR A 58 -6.00 5.99 -15.09
N VAL A 59 -5.00 5.10 -15.11
CA VAL A 59 -3.82 5.17 -14.24
C VAL A 59 -2.76 6.06 -14.88
N ARG A 60 -2.29 7.07 -14.13
CA ARG A 60 -1.20 7.96 -14.55
C ARG A 60 0.16 7.46 -14.05
N LEU A 61 0.21 6.87 -12.86
CA LEU A 61 1.44 6.39 -12.23
C LEU A 61 1.21 5.04 -11.56
N PHE A 62 1.94 4.04 -12.00
CA PHE A 62 2.08 2.75 -11.35
C PHE A 62 3.55 2.34 -11.43
N ASP A 63 4.25 2.26 -10.30
CA ASP A 63 5.64 1.78 -10.24
C ASP A 63 5.85 0.85 -9.04
N VAL A 64 6.71 -0.14 -9.19
CA VAL A 64 7.01 -1.14 -8.17
C VAL A 64 8.51 -1.40 -8.10
N GLN A 65 9.13 -0.99 -7.00
CA GLN A 65 10.54 -1.21 -6.74
C GLN A 65 10.73 -2.29 -5.68
N VAL A 66 11.70 -3.18 -5.91
CA VAL A 66 12.05 -4.27 -5.01
C VAL A 66 13.53 -4.11 -4.70
N LYS A 67 13.86 -4.00 -3.41
CA LYS A 67 15.22 -3.77 -2.91
C LYS A 67 15.56 -4.84 -1.89
N VAL A 68 16.47 -5.72 -2.25
CA VAL A 68 16.99 -6.76 -1.35
C VAL A 68 18.09 -6.17 -0.47
N LYS A 69 17.97 -6.34 0.84
CA LYS A 69 18.92 -5.90 1.86
C LYS A 69 19.24 -7.05 2.80
N GLY A 70 20.28 -7.82 2.48
CA GLY A 70 20.65 -9.01 3.25
C GLY A 70 19.55 -10.07 3.19
N THR A 71 18.95 -10.38 4.34
CA THR A 71 17.87 -11.37 4.47
C THR A 71 16.46 -10.76 4.38
N VAL A 72 16.35 -9.45 4.16
CA VAL A 72 15.09 -8.72 4.09
C VAL A 72 14.90 -8.15 2.68
N THR A 73 13.67 -8.17 2.18
CA THR A 73 13.29 -7.48 0.95
C THR A 73 12.34 -6.33 1.27
N VAL A 74 12.65 -5.15 0.74
CA VAL A 74 11.79 -3.97 0.79
C VAL A 74 11.11 -3.81 -0.54
N ILE A 75 9.78 -3.75 -0.54
CA ILE A 75 8.98 -3.52 -1.73
C ILE A 75 8.28 -2.18 -1.57
N GLU A 76 8.46 -1.29 -2.54
CA GLU A 76 7.80 0.02 -2.59
C GLU A 76 6.91 0.07 -3.85
N MET A 77 5.63 0.40 -3.69
CA MET A 77 4.68 0.60 -4.78
C MET A 77 4.20 2.04 -4.79
N TRP A 78 4.25 2.71 -5.94
CA TRP A 78 3.72 4.06 -6.14
C TRP A 78 2.44 4.03 -6.98
N ARG A 79 1.42 4.77 -6.53
CA ARG A 79 0.17 4.99 -7.26
C ARG A 79 -0.27 6.44 -7.24
N ASP A 80 -0.68 6.98 -8.38
CA ASP A 80 -1.36 8.28 -8.41
C ASP A 80 -2.64 8.23 -7.57
N VAL A 81 -2.87 9.27 -6.77
CA VAL A 81 -4.06 9.34 -5.91
C VAL A 81 -5.32 9.57 -6.76
N ASP A 82 -5.17 10.26 -7.90
CA ASP A 82 -6.26 10.60 -8.82
C ASP A 82 -7.12 9.36 -9.19
N SER A 83 -6.50 8.21 -9.43
CA SER A 83 -7.18 6.97 -9.84
C SER A 83 -7.23 5.85 -8.79
N LEU A 84 -6.38 5.90 -7.76
CA LEU A 84 -6.30 4.85 -6.74
C LEU A 84 -7.57 4.78 -5.90
N THR A 85 -8.08 3.57 -5.59
CA THR A 85 -9.24 3.38 -4.72
C THR A 85 -9.00 2.39 -3.59
N GLN A 86 -9.91 2.38 -2.61
CA GLN A 86 -9.90 1.41 -1.51
C GLN A 86 -10.03 -0.04 -2.02
N GLY A 87 -10.82 -0.27 -3.07
CA GLY A 87 -10.89 -1.57 -3.75
C GLY A 87 -9.58 -1.96 -4.45
N GLU A 88 -8.88 -1.01 -5.08
CA GLU A 88 -7.56 -1.29 -5.68
C GLU A 88 -6.51 -1.63 -4.60
N LEU A 89 -6.52 -0.91 -3.47
CA LEU A 89 -5.69 -1.25 -2.31
C LEU A 89 -5.94 -2.69 -1.86
N SER A 90 -7.21 -3.11 -1.77
CA SER A 90 -7.54 -4.49 -1.41
C SER A 90 -6.96 -5.51 -2.40
N VAL A 91 -7.01 -5.23 -3.72
CA VAL A 91 -6.38 -6.10 -4.75
C VAL A 91 -4.86 -6.20 -4.56
N VAL A 92 -4.19 -5.08 -4.33
CA VAL A 92 -2.73 -5.04 -4.10
C VAL A 92 -2.36 -5.88 -2.89
N LEU A 93 -3.13 -5.75 -1.80
CA LEU A 93 -2.83 -6.43 -0.55
C LEU A 93 -3.14 -7.91 -0.59
N SER A 94 -4.25 -8.32 -1.20
CA SER A 94 -4.52 -9.74 -1.46
C SER A 94 -3.41 -10.35 -2.32
N CYS A 95 -2.96 -9.64 -3.37
CA CYS A 95 -1.86 -10.10 -4.20
C CYS A 95 -0.55 -10.30 -3.41
N ALA A 96 -0.25 -9.42 -2.45
CA ALA A 96 0.91 -9.56 -1.58
C ALA A 96 0.73 -10.72 -0.60
N ALA A 97 -0.40 -10.79 0.10
CA ALA A 97 -0.72 -11.80 1.10
C ALA A 97 -0.73 -13.21 0.50
N GLU A 98 -1.37 -13.40 -0.66
CA GLU A 98 -1.42 -14.68 -1.35
C GLU A 98 -0.06 -15.14 -1.87
N THR A 99 0.79 -14.21 -2.32
CA THR A 99 2.12 -14.56 -2.85
C THR A 99 3.11 -14.88 -1.74
N PHE A 100 3.14 -14.05 -0.70
CA PHE A 100 4.22 -14.07 0.29
C PHE A 100 3.81 -14.73 1.61
N GLY A 101 2.53 -14.70 1.97
CA GLY A 101 2.01 -15.33 3.18
C GLY A 101 2.73 -14.87 4.44
N ASP A 102 3.18 -15.83 5.24
CA ASP A 102 3.90 -15.66 6.50
C ASP A 102 5.26 -14.94 6.38
N ARG A 103 5.76 -14.78 5.15
CA ARG A 103 7.01 -14.05 4.89
C ARG A 103 6.81 -12.54 4.90
N LEU A 104 5.58 -12.05 4.78
CA LEU A 104 5.27 -10.64 5.03
C LEU A 104 5.53 -10.31 6.50
N VAL A 105 6.21 -9.19 6.73
CA VAL A 105 6.31 -8.61 8.06
C VAL A 105 4.94 -8.01 8.39
N VAL A 106 4.18 -8.75 9.18
CA VAL A 106 2.91 -8.31 9.75
C VAL A 106 3.12 -8.02 11.23
N ASP A 107 2.68 -6.84 11.67
CA ASP A 107 2.63 -6.52 13.09
C ASP A 107 1.42 -7.20 13.75
N GLN A 108 1.53 -7.55 15.03
CA GLN A 108 0.37 -8.06 15.76
C GLN A 108 -0.64 -6.91 15.91
N VAL A 109 -1.73 -7.00 15.14
CA VAL A 109 -2.87 -6.12 15.34
C VAL A 109 -3.68 -6.71 16.51
N PRO A 110 -4.09 -5.91 17.50
CA PRO A 110 -5.12 -6.36 18.43
C PRO A 110 -6.32 -6.90 17.65
N HIS A 111 -7.11 -7.80 18.22
CA HIS A 111 -8.37 -8.18 17.59
C HIS A 111 -9.21 -6.91 17.38
N ILE A 112 -9.34 -6.51 16.11
CA ILE A 112 -10.22 -5.41 15.68
C ILE A 112 -11.58 -6.05 15.39
N GLU A 113 -12.64 -5.50 15.97
CA GLU A 113 -13.99 -5.98 15.72
C GLU A 113 -14.43 -5.68 14.28
N MET A 114 -15.37 -6.45 13.73
CA MET A 114 -15.81 -6.27 12.34
C MET A 114 -16.36 -4.87 12.06
N ASP A 115 -17.08 -4.30 13.04
CA ASP A 115 -17.64 -2.95 12.93
C ASP A 115 -16.53 -1.88 12.90
N GLU A 116 -15.44 -2.10 13.64
CA GLU A 116 -14.26 -1.22 13.61
C GLU A 116 -13.53 -1.33 12.26
N LEU A 117 -13.46 -2.53 11.66
CA LEU A 117 -12.89 -2.71 10.32
C LEU A 117 -13.71 -1.97 9.25
N ALA A 118 -15.04 -2.07 9.31
CA ALA A 118 -15.93 -1.36 8.39
C ALA A 118 -15.76 0.16 8.51
N ALA A 119 -15.64 0.68 9.74
CA ALA A 119 -15.34 2.09 9.96
C ALA A 119 -14.00 2.52 9.34
N GLN A 120 -12.96 1.67 9.37
CA GLN A 120 -11.70 2.00 8.70
C GLN A 120 -11.84 2.11 7.17
N GLU A 121 -12.74 1.35 6.55
CA GLU A 121 -12.94 1.38 5.10
C GLU A 121 -13.51 2.73 4.64
N GLU A 122 -14.52 3.24 5.36
CA GLU A 122 -15.08 4.57 5.14
C GLU A 122 -14.02 5.66 5.32
N ILE A 123 -13.22 5.59 6.39
CA ILE A 123 -12.14 6.56 6.64
C ILE A 123 -11.06 6.51 5.54
N ILE A 124 -10.77 5.34 4.97
CA ILE A 124 -9.81 5.23 3.86
C ILE A 124 -10.37 5.90 2.61
N GLU A 125 -11.66 5.73 2.34
CA GLU A 125 -12.32 6.33 1.18
C GLU A 125 -12.32 7.86 1.29
N GLU A 126 -12.75 8.41 2.43
CA GLU A 126 -12.68 9.85 2.73
C GLU A 126 -11.24 10.38 2.60
N MET A 127 -10.26 9.68 3.19
CA MET A 127 -8.85 10.09 3.10
C MET A 127 -8.34 10.13 1.66
N LEU A 128 -8.73 9.16 0.82
CA LEU A 128 -8.36 9.15 -0.60
C LEU A 128 -9.04 10.30 -1.35
N GLU A 129 -10.32 10.58 -1.06
CA GLU A 129 -11.04 11.72 -1.64
C GLU A 129 -10.39 13.06 -1.27
N ASP A 130 -10.09 13.27 0.02
CA ASP A 130 -9.39 14.45 0.49
C ASP A 130 -8.07 14.66 -0.25
N LEU A 131 -7.25 13.61 -0.37
CA LEU A 131 -5.97 13.68 -1.09
C LEU A 131 -6.14 14.00 -2.58
N ARG A 132 -7.23 13.55 -3.22
CA ARG A 132 -7.54 13.89 -4.62
C ARG A 132 -7.87 15.37 -4.79
N GLU A 133 -8.71 15.92 -3.91
CA GLU A 133 -9.16 17.31 -3.98
C GLU A 133 -8.07 18.30 -3.55
N SER A 134 -7.25 17.93 -2.56
CA SER A 134 -6.32 18.84 -1.91
C SER A 134 -4.87 18.67 -2.38
N ARG A 135 -4.57 19.19 -3.58
CA ARG A 135 -3.20 19.21 -4.17
C ARG A 135 -2.16 20.01 -3.37
N HIS A 136 -2.58 20.70 -2.31
CA HIS A 136 -1.72 21.55 -1.47
C HIS A 136 -1.33 20.91 -0.13
N GLN A 137 -1.73 19.67 0.15
CA GLN A 137 -1.28 18.99 1.37
C GLN A 137 0.24 18.81 1.37
N PRO A 138 0.91 18.97 2.54
CA PRO A 138 2.33 18.65 2.67
C PRO A 138 2.57 17.16 2.41
N SER A 139 3.80 16.80 2.06
CA SER A 139 4.18 15.40 2.01
C SER A 139 4.05 14.80 3.41
N LEU A 140 3.44 13.62 3.49
CA LEU A 140 3.16 12.94 4.75
C LEU A 140 3.78 11.56 4.72
N ILE A 141 4.47 11.17 5.78
CA ILE A 141 4.91 9.80 5.97
C ILE A 141 4.27 9.24 7.23
N ALA A 142 3.60 8.10 7.09
CA ALA A 142 3.13 7.28 8.17
C ALA A 142 3.84 5.94 8.15
N PHE A 143 4.33 5.46 9.28
CA PHE A 143 4.97 4.14 9.37
C PHE A 143 4.66 3.47 10.69
N ARG A 144 4.82 2.14 10.70
CA ARG A 144 4.62 1.32 11.90
C ARG A 144 5.93 1.18 12.67
N GLU A 145 5.84 1.38 13.99
CA GLU A 145 6.93 1.13 14.95
C GLU A 145 6.32 0.50 16.21
N GLU A 146 6.71 -0.75 16.50
CA GLU A 146 6.26 -1.52 17.68
C GLU A 146 4.73 -1.51 17.91
N GLY A 147 3.94 -1.80 16.87
CA GLY A 147 2.48 -1.81 16.95
C GLY A 147 1.83 -0.43 16.97
N ARG A 148 2.60 0.66 16.89
CA ARG A 148 2.08 2.05 16.82
C ARG A 148 2.25 2.63 15.43
N VAL A 149 1.33 3.51 15.04
CA VAL A 149 1.44 4.29 13.81
C VAL A 149 1.96 5.68 14.16
N LEU A 150 3.11 6.06 13.58
CA LEU A 150 3.68 7.41 13.70
C LEU A 150 3.45 8.17 12.40
N VAL A 151 3.20 9.48 12.49
CA VAL A 151 2.97 10.36 11.33
C VAL A 151 3.90 11.57 11.42
N TYR A 152 4.58 11.88 10.32
CA TYR A 152 5.45 13.04 10.17
C TYR A 152 5.11 13.81 8.90
N ASN A 153 5.12 15.14 9.02
CA ASN A 153 5.10 16.04 7.87
C ASN A 153 6.54 16.23 7.38
N GLN A 154 6.77 16.15 6.06
CA GLN A 154 8.05 16.43 5.43
C GLN A 154 8.11 17.86 4.88
#